data_AF-A0A3B9ZMY4-F1
#
_entry.id   AF-A0A3B9ZMY4-F1
#
_cell.length_a   1.000
_cell.length_b   1.000
_cell.length_c   1.000
_cell.angle_alpha   90.00
_cell.angle_beta   90.00
_cell.angle_gamma   90.00
#
_symmetry.space_group_name_H-M   'P 1'
#
loop_
_entity.id
_entity.type
_entity.pdbx_description
1 polymer ?
#
loop_
_entity_poly.entity_id
_entity_poly.type
_entity_poly.pdbx_seq_one_letter_code
_entity_poly.pdbx_strand_id
1 'polypeptide(L)'
;LNQFNKWGVDFIMTDFIDRDDQKTVNFYERVAKACAAHHLMIMYHGAYAPKGFNRTYPNAVTREGVLGSEYNIWSDKVSPHHDVT
;
A
#
# COMPACT_ATOMS: atom_id res chain seq x y z
N LEU A 1 13.89 -3.59 -8.58
CA LEU A 1 13.79 -2.12 -8.45
C LEU A 1 14.75 -1.38 -9.40
N ASN A 2 15.99 -1.84 -9.61
CA ASN A 2 16.91 -1.26 -10.62
C ASN A 2 16.26 -1.03 -12.01
N GLN A 3 15.44 -1.98 -12.48
CA GLN A 3 14.75 -1.83 -13.76
C GLN A 3 13.76 -0.66 -13.76
N PHE A 4 13.06 -0.42 -12.66
CA PHE A 4 12.14 0.70 -12.50
C PHE A 4 12.88 2.04 -12.50
N ASN A 5 14.05 2.13 -11.86
CA ASN A 5 14.89 3.33 -11.97
C ASN A 5 15.36 3.57 -13.40
N LYS A 6 15.77 2.53 -14.14
CA LYS A 6 16.15 2.66 -15.56
C LYS A 6 15.01 3.15 -16.44
N TRP A 7 13.77 2.79 -16.09
CA TRP A 7 12.57 3.27 -16.77
C TRP A 7 12.11 4.66 -16.32
N GLY A 8 12.74 5.24 -15.30
CA GLY A 8 12.32 6.54 -14.74
C GLY A 8 11.00 6.46 -13.96
N VAL A 9 10.69 5.32 -13.35
CA VAL A 9 9.51 5.17 -12.49
C VAL A 9 9.80 5.77 -11.11
N ASP A 10 8.86 6.54 -10.57
CA ASP A 10 8.97 7.16 -9.24
C ASP A 10 8.08 6.50 -8.17
N PHE A 11 7.04 5.77 -8.59
CA PHE A 11 6.02 5.22 -7.70
C PHE A 11 5.59 3.83 -8.14
N ILE A 12 5.44 2.92 -7.18
CA ILE A 12 4.87 1.60 -7.42
C ILE A 12 3.70 1.31 -6.45
N MET A 13 2.77 0.48 -6.90
CA MET A 13 1.66 -0.05 -6.11
C MET A 13 1.80 -1.57 -6.04
N THR A 14 1.69 -2.13 -4.84
CA THR A 14 1.68 -3.59 -4.62
C THR A 14 0.34 -4.02 -4.08
N ASP A 15 -0.10 -5.22 -4.44
CA ASP A 15 -1.45 -5.71 -4.15
C ASP A 15 -1.44 -7.20 -3.73
N PHE A 16 -2.59 -7.72 -3.32
CA PHE A 16 -2.87 -9.11 -2.95
C PHE A 16 -2.15 -9.59 -1.69
N ILE A 17 -2.04 -8.72 -0.67
CA ILE A 17 -1.36 -9.09 0.57
C ILE A 17 -2.34 -9.71 1.58
N ASP A 18 -3.49 -9.07 1.82
CA ASP A 18 -4.66 -9.57 2.57
C ASP A 18 -4.33 -10.31 3.88
N ARG A 19 -3.32 -9.80 4.60
CA ARG A 19 -2.74 -10.43 5.81
C ARG A 19 -2.13 -9.37 6.72
N ASP A 20 -2.18 -9.62 8.02
CA ASP A 20 -1.62 -8.75 9.07
C ASP A 20 -0.68 -9.48 10.05
N ASP A 21 -0.32 -10.73 9.77
CA ASP A 21 0.59 -11.50 10.61
C ASP A 21 2.04 -11.01 10.52
N GLN A 22 2.85 -11.45 11.48
CA GLN A 22 4.24 -11.00 11.64
C GLN A 22 5.09 -11.17 10.37
N LYS A 23 4.89 -12.24 9.59
CA LYS A 23 5.67 -12.45 8.35
C LYS A 23 5.33 -11.39 7.31
N THR A 24 4.05 -11.05 7.21
CA THR A 24 3.58 -10.00 6.31
C THR A 24 4.04 -8.63 6.78
N VAL A 25 3.94 -8.29 8.07
CA VAL A 25 4.46 -7.02 8.58
C VAL A 25 5.96 -6.86 8.27
N ASN A 26 6.75 -7.91 8.45
CA ASN A 26 8.18 -7.91 8.08
C ASN A 26 8.39 -7.74 6.56
N PHE A 27 7.50 -8.26 5.73
CA PHE A 27 7.53 -8.05 4.28
C PHE A 27 7.30 -6.58 3.92
N TYR A 28 6.34 -5.89 4.54
CA TYR A 28 6.10 -4.46 4.30
C TYR A 28 7.35 -3.64 4.59
N GLU A 29 7.98 -3.85 5.75
CA GLU A 29 9.23 -3.15 6.09
C GLU A 29 10.34 -3.38 5.08
N ARG A 30 10.51 -4.63 4.62
CA ARG A 30 11.51 -4.97 3.59
C ARG A 30 11.24 -4.24 2.28
N VAL A 31 9.98 -4.21 1.84
CA VAL A 31 9.58 -3.49 0.61
C VAL A 31 9.81 -1.99 0.78
N ALA A 32 9.41 -1.39 1.90
CA ALA A 32 9.56 0.04 2.15
C ALA A 32 11.04 0.46 2.14
N LYS A 33 11.90 -0.29 2.85
CA LYS A 33 13.36 -0.08 2.88
C LYS A 33 13.98 -0.23 1.49
N ALA A 34 13.60 -1.26 0.75
CA ALA A 34 14.09 -1.46 -0.60
C ALA A 34 13.68 -0.32 -1.54
N CYS A 35 12.40 0.09 -1.51
CA CYS A 35 11.92 1.21 -2.33
C CYS A 35 12.63 2.52 -1.96
N ALA A 36 12.83 2.79 -0.66
CA ALA A 36 13.55 3.97 -0.20
C ALA A 36 14.99 4.02 -0.72
N ALA A 37 15.72 2.90 -0.69
CA ALA A 37 17.07 2.79 -1.23
C ALA A 37 17.14 3.06 -2.76
N HIS A 38 16.03 2.87 -3.46
CA HIS A 38 15.88 3.13 -4.89
C HIS A 38 15.19 4.48 -5.19
N HIS A 39 14.96 5.33 -4.18
CA HIS A 39 14.19 6.57 -4.31
C HIS A 39 12.80 6.37 -4.93
N LEU A 40 12.17 5.24 -4.63
CA LEU A 40 10.81 4.90 -5.07
C LEU A 40 9.81 5.13 -3.94
N MET A 41 8.70 5.75 -4.28
CA MET A 41 7.50 5.77 -3.46
C MET A 41 6.72 4.46 -3.63
N ILE A 42 6.01 4.06 -2.58
CA ILE A 42 5.24 2.82 -2.52
C ILE A 42 3.85 3.06 -1.93
N MET A 43 2.87 2.39 -2.52
CA MET A 43 1.54 2.19 -1.94
C MET A 43 1.23 0.69 -1.81
N TYR A 44 0.54 0.34 -0.73
CA TYR A 44 0.15 -1.04 -0.43
C TYR A 44 -1.36 -1.21 -0.52
N HIS A 45 -1.83 -2.10 -1.39
CA HIS A 45 -3.22 -2.51 -1.53
C HIS A 45 -3.46 -3.84 -0.78
N GLY A 46 -4.69 -4.06 -0.31
CA GLY A 46 -5.00 -5.19 0.59
C GLY A 46 -4.13 -5.19 1.86
N ALA A 47 -4.00 -4.03 2.50
CA ALA A 47 -3.05 -3.78 3.57
C ALA A 47 -3.66 -3.72 4.97
N TYR A 48 -2.86 -4.12 5.97
CA TYR A 48 -3.21 -3.92 7.37
C TYR A 48 -3.21 -2.42 7.73
N ALA A 49 -3.94 -2.07 8.80
CA ALA A 49 -4.09 -0.69 9.28
C ALA A 49 -2.73 0.04 9.44
N PRO A 50 -2.65 1.35 9.15
CA PRO A 50 -1.37 2.05 8.96
C PRO A 50 -0.46 2.14 10.18
N LYS A 51 -1.00 2.18 11.41
CA LYS A 51 -0.26 2.22 12.69
C LYS A 51 0.97 3.16 12.71
N GLY A 52 0.92 4.29 12.00
CA GLY A 52 2.02 5.27 11.91
C GLY A 52 3.22 4.84 11.07
N PHE A 53 3.11 3.80 10.26
CA PHE A 53 4.20 3.25 9.43
C PHE A 53 4.86 4.31 8.52
N ASN A 54 4.06 5.23 7.96
CA ASN A 54 4.52 6.32 7.12
C ASN A 54 5.41 7.34 7.86
N ARG A 55 5.30 7.46 9.19
CA ARG A 55 6.22 8.29 9.98
C ARG A 55 7.65 7.74 9.93
N THR A 56 7.79 6.41 9.98
CA THR A 56 9.09 5.73 9.90
C THR A 56 9.58 5.61 8.45
N TYR A 57 8.65 5.32 7.53
CA TYR A 57 8.93 5.15 6.09
C TYR A 57 8.13 6.19 5.29
N PRO A 58 8.62 7.43 5.15
CA PRO A 58 7.88 8.49 4.46
C PRO A 58 7.66 8.23 2.97
N ASN A 59 8.43 7.33 2.36
CA ASN A 59 8.22 6.88 0.99
C ASN A 59 7.02 5.92 0.84
N ALA A 60 6.47 5.37 1.94
CA ALA A 60 5.23 4.61 1.94
C ALA A 60 4.04 5.57 2.04
N VAL A 61 3.64 6.14 0.90
CA VAL A 61 2.78 7.32 0.80
C VAL A 61 1.35 7.03 1.23
N THR A 62 0.80 5.88 0.84
CA THR A 62 -0.58 5.52 1.19
C THR A 62 -0.76 4.00 1.19
N ARG A 63 -1.94 3.55 1.62
CA ARG A 63 -2.36 2.15 1.57
C ARG A 63 -3.87 2.05 1.47
N GLU A 64 -4.34 0.94 0.93
CA GLU A 64 -5.74 0.55 1.01
C GLU A 64 -5.89 -0.52 2.09
N GLY A 65 -6.75 -0.27 3.07
CA GLY A 65 -7.08 -1.21 4.16
C GLY A 65 -8.55 -1.18 4.54
N VAL A 66 -9.39 -0.68 3.62
CA VAL A 66 -10.85 -0.57 3.70
C VAL A 66 -11.42 -0.81 2.31
N LEU A 67 -12.74 -0.93 2.18
CA LEU A 67 -13.38 -1.04 0.87
C LEU A 67 -13.11 0.22 0.05
N GLY A 68 -12.37 0.09 -1.06
CA GLY A 68 -12.15 1.17 -2.01
C GLY A 68 -13.24 1.27 -3.08
N SER A 69 -13.09 2.22 -3.99
CA SER A 69 -14.01 2.41 -5.12
C SER A 69 -14.09 1.21 -6.06
N GLU A 70 -13.12 0.30 -5.99
CA GLU A 70 -13.13 -0.95 -6.74
C GLU A 70 -14.39 -1.79 -6.47
N TYR A 71 -14.90 -1.74 -5.24
CA TYR A 71 -16.11 -2.46 -4.84
C TYR A 71 -17.39 -1.91 -5.48
N ASN A 72 -17.36 -0.68 -6.03
CA ASN A 72 -18.49 -0.13 -6.80
C ASN A 72 -18.70 -0.85 -8.15
N ILE A 73 -17.69 -1.59 -8.64
CA ILE A 73 -17.75 -2.27 -9.92
C ILE A 73 -18.45 -3.64 -9.79
N TRP A 74 -18.28 -4.31 -8.65
CA TRP A 74 -18.66 -5.71 -8.48
C TRP A 74 -19.46 -6.01 -7.21
N SER A 75 -19.87 -5.01 -6.44
CA SER A 75 -20.68 -5.22 -5.24
C SER A 75 -21.52 -4.00 -4.85
N ASP A 76 -22.52 -4.23 -4.01
CA ASP A 76 -23.30 -3.16 -3.35
C ASP A 76 -22.80 -2.87 -1.92
N LYS A 77 -21.57 -3.29 -1.57
CA LYS A 77 -21.03 -3.15 -0.20
C LYS A 77 -20.68 -1.72 0.15
N VAL A 78 -20.20 -0.95 -0.82
CA VAL A 78 -19.89 0.47 -0.65
C VAL A 78 -21.20 1.24 -0.76
N SER A 79 -21.54 1.99 0.29
CA SER A 79 -22.74 2.82 0.35
C SER A 79 -22.34 4.27 0.67
N PRO A 80 -23.23 5.26 0.49
CA PRO A 80 -22.94 6.64 0.90
C PRO A 80 -22.54 6.79 2.37
N HIS A 81 -22.94 5.86 3.24
CA HIS A 81 -22.53 5.85 4.65
C HIS A 81 -21.06 5.46 4.85
N HIS A 82 -20.47 4.67 3.94
CA HIS A 82 -19.09 4.17 4.05
C HIS A 82 -18.05 5.31 3.99
N ASP A 83 -18.30 6.33 3.17
CA ASP A 83 -17.36 7.45 2.99
C ASP A 83 -17.42 8.49 4.11
N VAL A 84 -18.42 8.39 5.01
CA VAL A 84 -18.67 9.34 6.10
C VAL A 84 -18.47 8.74 7.49
N THR A 85 -17.83 7.56 7.56
CA THR A 85 -17.44 6.87 8.81
C THR A 85 -15.93 6.78 8.94
#